data_AF-A0A968FTR7-F1
#
_entry.id   AF-A0A968FTR7-F1
#
_cell.length_a   1.000
_cell.length_b   1.000
_cell.length_c   1.000
_cell.angle_alpha   90.00
_cell.angle_beta   90.00
_cell.angle_gamma   90.00
#
_symmetry.space_group_name_H-M   'P 1'
#
loop_
_entity.id
_entity.type
_entity.pdbx_description
1 polymer ?
#
loop_
_entity_poly.entity_id
_entity_poly.type
_entity_poly.pdbx_seq_one_letter_code
_entity_poly.pdbx_strand_id
1 'polypeptide(L)' 'IAAICDVFDALTSVRPYKLASSAQEAMAFISNQSGRHFDPHLVAVFQRILPDLLQIQEKYADR' A
#
# COMPACT_ATOMS: atom_id res chain seq x y z
N ILE A 1 -9.77 8.99 -3.42
CA ILE A 1 -9.02 7.97 -4.21
C ILE A 1 -7.53 7.99 -3.84
N ALA A 2 -6.85 9.13 -3.92
CA ALA A 2 -5.39 9.22 -3.64
C ALA A 2 -4.96 8.82 -2.21
N ALA A 3 -5.83 8.93 -1.20
CA ALA A 3 -5.47 8.66 0.20
C ALA A 3 -4.99 7.22 0.47
N ILE A 4 -5.53 6.20 -0.22
CA ILE A 4 -5.07 4.81 -0.07
C ILE A 4 -3.65 4.66 -0.62
N CYS A 5 -3.38 5.25 -1.79
CA CYS A 5 -2.08 5.21 -2.42
C CYS A 5 -1.01 5.91 -1.57
N ASP A 6 -1.33 7.08 -1.02
CA ASP A 6 -0.41 7.88 -0.20
C ASP A 6 -0.06 7.15 1.11
N VAL A 7 -1.05 6.53 1.76
CA VAL A 7 -0.83 5.72 2.97
C VAL A 7 -0.05 4.45 2.65
N PHE A 8 -0.37 3.76 1.55
CA PHE A 8 0.36 2.58 1.13
C PHE A 8 1.83 2.91 0.87
N ASP A 9 2.10 3.95 0.08
CA ASP A 9 3.46 4.38 -0.25
C ASP A 9 4.24 4.83 0.98
N ALA A 10 3.60 5.58 1.90
CA ALA A 10 4.21 5.96 3.17
C ALA A 10 4.54 4.77 4.09
N LEU A 11 3.78 3.66 4.00
CA LEU A 11 4.03 2.43 4.76
C LEU A 11 5.10 1.55 4.12
N THR A 12 5.16 1.50 2.79
CA THR A 12 6.14 0.68 2.04
C THR A 12 7.45 1.40 1.75
N SER A 13 7.52 2.72 1.92
CA SER A 13 8.75 3.49 1.75
C SER A 13 9.73 3.30 2.90
N VAL A 14 10.99 3.00 2.57
CA VAL A 14 12.08 2.92 3.54
C VAL A 14 12.35 4.32 4.10
N ARG A 15 12.23 4.49 5.42
CA ARG A 15 12.68 5.71 6.10
C ARG A 15 13.93 5.42 6.91
N PRO A 16 14.81 6.41 7.17
CA PRO A 16 16.08 6.21 7.90
C PRO A 16 15.92 5.58 9.29
N TYR A 17 14.70 5.60 9.85
CA TYR A 17 14.37 5.14 11.19
C TYR A 17 13.30 4.03 11.21
N LYS A 18 12.86 3.52 10.05
CA LYS A 18 11.83 2.48 9.96
C LYS A 18 12.08 1.61 8.73
N LEU A 19 12.34 0.32 8.96
CA LEU A 19 12.34 -0.68 7.90
C LEU A 19 10.99 -0.62 7.18
N ALA A 20 11.02 -0.60 5.85
CA ALA A 20 9.80 -0.64 5.04
C ALA A 20 8.95 -1.82 5.50
N SER A 21 7.70 -1.55 5.85
CA SER A 21 6.73 -2.62 6.10
C SER A 21 6.53 -3.39 4.80
N SER A 22 6.41 -4.70 4.89
CA SER A 22 6.13 -5.49 3.68
C SER A 22 4.81 -5.02 3.06
N ALA A 23 4.66 -5.15 1.75
CA ALA A 23 3.42 -4.78 1.07
C ALA A 23 2.20 -5.50 1.69
N GLN A 24 2.39 -6.72 2.20
CA GLN A 24 1.38 -7.49 2.92
C GLN A 24 0.98 -6.83 4.24
N GLU A 25 1.92 -6.32 5.04
CA GLU A 25 1.63 -5.60 6.28
C GLU A 25 0.92 -4.28 6.02
N ALA A 26 1.37 -3.52 5.01
CA ALA A 26 0.72 -2.28 4.61
C ALA A 26 -0.74 -2.54 4.18
N MET A 27 -0.97 -3.62 3.43
CA MET A 27 -2.31 -4.02 3.02
C MET A 27 -3.17 -4.54 4.15
N ALA A 28 -2.59 -5.26 5.12
CA ALA A 28 -3.31 -5.68 6.32
C ALA A 28 -3.81 -4.46 7.11
N PHE A 29 -2.97 -3.43 7.25
CA PHE A 29 -3.35 -2.17 7.90
C PHE A 29 -4.49 -1.46 7.17
N ILE A 30 -4.37 -1.29 5.85
CA ILE A 30 -5.41 -0.65 5.02
C ILE A 30 -6.72 -1.44 5.07
N SER A 31 -6.64 -2.77 5.02
CA SER A 31 -7.80 -3.66 5.13
C SER A 31 -8.50 -3.53 6.49
N ASN A 32 -7.75 -3.34 7.58
CA ASN A 32 -8.31 -3.17 8.92
C ASN A 32 -9.02 -1.81 9.09
N GLN A 33 -8.67 -0.83 8.27
CA GLN A 33 -9.27 0.51 8.24
C GLN A 33 -10.40 0.64 7.19
N SER A 34 -10.71 -0.45 6.48
CA SER A 34 -11.80 -0.58 5.54
C SER A 34 -13.16 -0.33 6.21
N GLY A 35 -14.00 0.51 5.60
CA GLY A 35 -15.31 0.89 6.14
C GLY A 35 -15.26 1.93 7.27
N ARG A 36 -14.06 2.37 7.68
CA ARG A 36 -13.87 3.45 8.67
C ARG A 36 -13.22 4.68 8.04
N HIS A 37 -11.98 4.53 7.60
CA HIS A 37 -11.20 5.61 6.97
C HIS A 37 -11.10 5.43 5.46
N PHE A 38 -11.29 4.20 4.97
CA PHE A 38 -11.24 3.87 3.55
C PHE A 38 -12.55 3.27 3.08
N ASP A 39 -12.92 3.58 1.84
CA ASP A 39 -14.06 2.96 1.18
C ASP A 39 -13.76 1.45 0.95
N PRO A 40 -14.60 0.53 1.45
CA PRO A 40 -14.42 -0.91 1.27
C PRO A 40 -14.30 -1.33 -0.20
N HIS A 41 -15.01 -0.65 -1.09
CA HIS A 41 -14.93 -0.93 -2.52
C HIS A 41 -13.55 -0.57 -3.07
N LEU A 42 -12.99 0.57 -2.66
CA LEU A 42 -11.65 0.97 -3.07
C LEU A 42 -10.57 0.06 -2.48
N VAL A 43 -10.73 -0.40 -1.23
CA VAL A 43 -9.80 -1.36 -0.62
C VAL A 43 -9.80 -2.69 -1.38
N ALA A 44 -10.99 -3.20 -1.77
CA ALA A 44 -11.11 -4.42 -2.55
C ALA A 44 -10.49 -4.30 -3.95
N VAL A 45 -10.70 -3.16 -4.62
CA VAL A 45 -10.04 -2.86 -5.91
C VAL A 45 -8.52 -2.78 -5.73
N PHE A 46 -8.05 -2.10 -4.68
CA PHE A 46 -6.63 -1.94 -4.40
C PHE A 46 -5.93 -3.28 -4.11
N GLN A 47 -6.58 -4.19 -3.37
CA GLN A 47 -6.10 -5.55 -3.18
C GLN A 47 -5.91 -6.33 -4.48
N ARG A 48 -6.81 -6.13 -5.46
CA ARG A 48 -6.72 -6.82 -6.76
C ARG A 48 -5.57 -6.31 -7.62
N ILE A 49 -5.27 -5.02 -7.57
CA ILE A 49 -4.18 -4.41 -8.37
C ILE A 49 -2.83 -4.41 -7.65
N LEU A 50 -2.79 -4.82 -6.38
CA LEU A 50 -1.57 -4.88 -5.58
C LEU A 50 -0.42 -5.68 -6.25
N PRO A 51 -0.65 -6.85 -6.85
CA PRO A 51 0.43 -7.60 -7.52
C PRO A 51 1.06 -6.80 -8.66
N ASP A 52 0.24 -6.09 -9.45
CA ASP A 52 0.70 -5.25 -10.55
C ASP A 52 1.48 -4.03 -10.03
N LEU A 53 1.00 -3.43 -8.92
CA LEU A 53 1.70 -2.34 -8.24
C LEU A 53 3.07 -2.77 -7.73
N LEU A 54 3.20 -3.99 -7.18
CA LEU A 54 4.48 -4.50 -6.71
C LEU A 54 5.47 -4.73 -7.86
N GLN A 55 5.00 -5.23 -9.00
CA GLN A 55 5.83 -5.34 -10.20
C GLN A 55 6.31 -3.98 -10.69
N ILE A 56 5.46 -2.95 -10.63
CA ILE A 56 5.84 -1.57 -10.97
C ILE A 56 6.86 -1.05 -9.96
N GLN A 57 6.62 -1.20 -8.66
CA GLN A 57 7.57 -0.78 -7.62
C GLN A 57 8.94 -1.44 -7.80
N GLU A 58 8.99 -2.74 -8.09
CA GLU A 58 10.24 -3.45 -8.35
C GLU A 58 10.92 -2.96 -9.64
N LYS A 59 10.15 -2.70 -10.69
CA LYS A 59 10.66 -2.21 -11.98
C LYS A 59 11.21 -0.78 -11.92
N TYR A 60 10.65 0.06 -11.05
CA TYR A 60 11.04 1.46 -10.88
C TYR A 60 11.75 1.74 -9.55
N ALA A 61 12.15 0.70 -8.80
CA ALA A 61 12.99 0.87 -7.63
C ALA A 61 14.35 1.39 -8.09
N ASP A 62 14.62 2.67 -7.82
CA ASP A 62 15.90 3.30 -8.08
C ASP A 62 17.00 2.50 -7.36
N ARG A 63 17.93 1.95 -8.16
CA ARG A 63 19.16 1.30 -7.68
C ARG A 63 20.24 2.31 -7.35
#